data_AF-A0A351FHT1-F1
#
_entry.id   AF-A0A351FHT1-F1
#
_cell.length_a   1.000
_cell.length_b   1.000
_cell.length_c   1.000
_cell.angle_alpha   90.00
_cell.angle_beta   90.00
_cell.angle_gamma   90.00
#
_symmetry.space_group_name_H-M   'P 1'
#
loop_
_entity.id
_entity.type
_entity.pdbx_description
1 polymer ?
#
loop_
_entity_poly.entity_id
_entity_poly.type
_entity_poly.pdbx_seq_one_letter_code
_entity_poly.pdbx_strand_id
1 'polypeptide(L)' 'MRRAQLSGADAALEEGIAIALEMINATQGFVQGFHLTAPNRKVQVALKVLRESGILATA' A
#
# COMPACT_ATOMS: atom_id res chain seq x y z
N MET A 1 0.07 12.70 4.36
CA MET A 1 1.44 12.45 4.85
C MET A 1 1.91 13.39 5.96
N ARG A 2 2.10 14.71 5.73
CA ARG A 2 2.69 15.60 6.76
C ARG A 2 1.93 15.62 8.08
N ARG A 3 0.59 15.43 8.05
CA ARG A 3 -0.25 15.38 9.26
C ARG A 3 -0.16 14.05 10.01
N ALA A 4 -0.25 12.89 9.36
CA ALA A 4 -0.13 11.62 10.09
C ALA A 4 1.29 11.37 10.61
N GLN A 5 2.31 11.90 9.95
CA GLN A 5 3.69 11.88 10.46
C GLN A 5 3.85 12.60 11.80
N LEU A 6 3.07 13.67 12.04
CA LEU A 6 3.05 14.37 13.33
C LEU A 6 2.34 13.55 14.42
N SER A 7 1.47 12.62 14.02
CA SER A 7 0.72 11.73 14.93
C SER A 7 1.47 10.45 15.30
N GLY A 8 2.64 10.19 14.71
CA GLY A 8 3.49 9.04 15.03
C GLY A 8 3.70 8.06 13.87
N ALA A 9 4.63 7.13 14.07
CA ALA A 9 5.07 6.19 13.03
C ALA A 9 3.96 5.25 12.54
N ASP A 10 3.12 4.76 13.45
CA ASP A 10 2.01 3.86 13.11
C ASP A 10 0.91 4.59 12.34
N ALA A 11 0.57 5.82 12.75
CA ALA A 11 -0.40 6.65 12.03
C ALA A 11 0.08 6.98 10.60
N ALA A 12 1.37 7.30 10.45
CA ALA A 12 1.97 7.53 9.14
C ALA A 12 1.97 6.27 8.25
N LEU A 13 2.18 5.09 8.86
CA LEU A 13 2.12 3.81 8.16
C LEU A 13 0.70 3.53 7.64
N GLU A 14 -0.31 3.67 8.50
CA GLU A 14 -1.71 3.44 8.10
C GLU A 14 -2.17 4.43 7.03
N GLU A 15 -1.79 5.72 7.12
CA GLU A 15 -2.08 6.69 6.05
C GLU A 15 -1.39 6.27 4.73
N GLY A 16 -0.15 5.80 4.78
CA GLY A 16 0.56 5.31 3.59
C GLY A 16 -0.10 4.10 2.95
N ILE A 17 -0.62 3.16 3.75
CA ILE A 17 -1.37 1.99 3.27
C ILE A 17 -2.67 2.44 2.60
N ALA A 18 -3.44 3.33 3.23
CA ALA A 18 -4.67 3.87 2.67
C ALA A 18 -4.43 4.53 1.29
N ILE A 19 -3.37 5.34 1.17
CA ILE A 19 -2.99 5.98 -0.10
C ILE A 19 -2.68 4.91 -1.16
N ALA A 20 -1.93 3.86 -0.82
CA ALA A 20 -1.61 2.80 -1.77
C ALA A 20 -2.87 2.09 -2.30
N LEU A 21 -3.84 1.83 -1.41
CA LEU A 21 -5.13 1.22 -1.78
C LEU A 21 -5.98 2.14 -2.67
N GLU A 22 -6.02 3.44 -2.36
CA GLU A 22 -6.69 4.43 -3.21
C GLU A 22 -6.09 4.47 -4.62
N MET A 23 -4.76 4.46 -4.72
CA MET A 23 -4.05 4.43 -6.00
C MET A 23 -4.38 3.17 -6.80
N ILE A 24 -4.35 2.00 -6.16
CA ILE A 24 -4.71 0.73 -6.80
C ILE A 24 -6.16 0.79 -7.31
N ASN A 25 -7.10 1.18 -6.46
CA ASN A 25 -8.50 1.24 -6.81
C ASN A 25 -8.78 2.17 -7.98
N ALA A 26 -8.11 3.34 -8.02
CA ALA A 26 -8.25 4.30 -9.09
C ALA A 26 -7.65 3.84 -10.44
N THR A 27 -6.71 2.89 -10.42
CA THR A 27 -5.91 2.53 -11.61
C THR A 27 -6.12 1.10 -12.11
N GLN A 28 -6.75 0.21 -11.34
CA GLN A 28 -6.88 -1.22 -11.66
C GLN A 28 -7.49 -1.54 -13.03
N GLY A 29 -8.37 -0.70 -13.57
CA GLY A 29 -8.97 -0.87 -14.90
C GLY A 29 -8.10 -0.38 -16.06
N PHE A 30 -6.98 0.27 -15.77
CA PHE A 30 -6.12 0.96 -16.74
C PHE A 30 -4.72 0.34 -16.85
N VAL A 31 -4.36 -0.57 -15.95
CA VAL A 31 -3.03 -1.19 -15.89
C VAL A 31 -3.12 -2.72 -15.91
N GLN A 32 -2.05 -3.39 -16.34
CA GLN A 32 -1.99 -4.86 -16.36
C GLN A 32 -1.62 -5.47 -15.00
N GLY A 33 -1.14 -4.67 -14.06
CA GLY A 33 -0.74 -5.14 -12.74
C GLY A 33 0.04 -4.09 -11.95
N PHE A 34 0.49 -4.48 -10.76
CA PHE A 34 1.15 -3.61 -9.80
C PHE A 34 2.45 -4.23 -9.30
N HIS A 35 3.49 -3.41 -9.14
CA HIS A 35 4.72 -3.80 -8.48
C HIS A 35 4.74 -3.22 -7.05
N LEU A 36 4.78 -4.09 -6.05
CA LEU A 36 4.86 -3.70 -4.64
C LEU A 36 6.27 -3.98 -4.11
N THR A 37 7.03 -2.90 -3.84
CA THR A 37 8.36 -3.02 -3.23
C THR A 37 8.28 -2.97 -1.71
N ALA A 38 8.98 -3.88 -1.03
CA ALA A 38 9.08 -3.92 0.43
C ALA A 38 10.50 -3.59 0.92
N PRO A 39 10.91 -2.31 0.95
CA PRO A 39 12.23 -1.93 1.44
C PRO A 39 12.39 -2.23 2.94
N ASN A 40 13.65 -2.29 3.40
CA ASN A 40 13.99 -2.45 4.83
C ASN A 40 13.38 -3.70 5.50
N ARG A 41 13.19 -4.79 4.73
CA ARG A 41 12.58 -6.04 5.20
C ARG A 41 11.15 -5.88 5.74
N LYS A 42 10.46 -4.78 5.41
CA LYS A 42 9.06 -4.54 5.82
C LYS A 42 8.04 -5.22 4.91
N VAL A 43 8.27 -6.50 4.62
CA VAL A 43 7.43 -7.32 3.72
C VAL A 43 5.96 -7.35 4.17
N GLN A 44 5.72 -7.30 5.48
CA GLN A 44 4.36 -7.32 6.04
C GLN A 44 3.49 -6.14 5.56
N VAL A 45 4.09 -4.98 5.28
CA VAL A 45 3.36 -3.81 4.79
C VAL A 45 2.87 -4.04 3.36
N ALA A 46 3.73 -4.54 2.48
CA ALA A 46 3.36 -4.87 1.10
C ALA A 46 2.30 -5.98 1.06
N LEU A 47 2.43 -7.00 1.93
CA LEU A 47 1.43 -8.06 2.08
C LEU A 47 0.09 -7.54 2.60
N LYS A 48 0.10 -6.54 3.49
CA LYS A 48 -1.13 -5.89 3.96
C LYS A 48 -1.84 -5.15 2.82
N VAL A 49 -1.12 -4.33 2.05
CA VAL A 49 -1.66 -3.66 0.86
C VAL A 49 -2.22 -4.67 -0.14
N LEU A 50 -1.48 -5.74 -0.45
CA LEU A 50 -1.96 -6.77 -1.37
C LEU A 50 -3.27 -7.40 -0.88
N ARG A 51 -3.33 -7.83 0.38
CA ARG A 51 -4.51 -8.46 0.99
C ARG A 51 -5.73 -7.52 0.96
N GLU A 52 -5.54 -6.26 1.34
CA GLU A 52 -6.62 -5.28 1.43
C GLU A 52 -7.07 -4.77 0.07
N SER A 53 -6.21 -4.79 -0.95
CA SER A 53 -6.57 -4.42 -2.33
C SER A 53 -7.48 -5.45 -3.02
N GLY A 54 -7.54 -6.69 -2.51
CA GLY A 54 -8.25 -7.79 -3.16
C GLY A 54 -7.57 -8.32 -4.43
N ILE A 55 -6.41 -7.76 -4.81
CA ILE A 55 -5.63 -8.23 -5.95
C ILE A 55 -4.90 -9.51 -5.58
N LEU A 56 -4.97 -10.51 -6.45
CA LEU A 56 -4.25 -11.76 -6.28
C LEU A 56 -2.78 -11.58 -6.69
N ALA A 57 -1.86 -12.07 -5.86
CA ALA A 57 -0.47 -12.19 -6.27
C ALA A 57 -0.37 -13.19 -7.42
N THR A 58 -0.05 -12.68 -8.61
CA THR A 58 0.35 -13.48 -9.75
C THR A 58 1.85 -13.26 -9.94
N ALA A 59 2.60 -14.36 -9.90
CA ALA A 59 4.06 -14.44 -9.80
C ALA A 59 4.85 -13.46 -10.69
#